data_AF-A0A2N2SZS3-F1
#
_entry.id   AF-A0A2N2SZS3-F1
#
_cell.length_a   1.000
_cell.length_b   1.000
_cell.length_c   1.000
_cell.angle_alpha   90.00
_cell.angle_beta   90.00
_cell.angle_gamma   90.00
#
_symmetry.space_group_name_H-M   'P 1'
#
loop_
_entity.id
_entity.type
_entity.pdbx_description
1 polymer ?
#
loop_
_entity_poly.entity_id
_entity_poly.type
_entity_poly.pdbx_seq_one_letter_code
_entity_poly.pdbx_strand_id
1 'polypeptide(L)'
;MAARAIGALGVLLVVAGCAGLERKPDLQRLYVSSQSSVDQPPVILIPGIMGSRLLDDAGDGDERWVGSLFKTFFSNYRDLALPIDADTLMPTPNLTLGGLTDEVSGRDYYASITRILREAGGYRRGQPGVAAEPGHRYYYEFAYDWRL
;
A
#
# COMPACT_ATOMS: atom_id res chain seq x y z
N MET A 1 34.13 -28.56 20.69
CA MET A 1 33.26 -28.45 19.49
C MET A 1 31.80 -28.81 19.77
N ALA A 2 31.48 -29.87 20.52
CA ALA A 2 30.10 -30.31 20.79
C ALA A 2 29.19 -29.25 21.47
N ALA A 3 29.68 -28.53 22.48
CA ALA A 3 28.89 -27.50 23.17
C ALA A 3 28.47 -26.32 22.26
N ARG A 4 29.29 -25.98 21.26
CA ARG A 4 28.95 -24.95 20.25
C ARG A 4 27.89 -25.44 19.27
N ALA A 5 27.90 -26.72 18.92
CA ALA A 5 26.91 -27.34 18.05
C ALA A 5 25.53 -27.46 18.75
N ILE A 6 25.52 -27.79 20.05
CA ILE A 6 24.30 -27.86 20.86
C ILE A 6 23.68 -26.47 21.03
N GLY A 7 24.50 -25.44 21.28
CA GLY A 7 24.03 -24.05 21.35
C GLY A 7 23.43 -23.55 20.03
N ALA A 8 24.07 -23.86 18.90
CA ALA A 8 23.55 -23.49 17.58
C ALA A 8 22.22 -24.21 17.24
N LEU A 9 22.10 -25.49 17.60
CA LEU A 9 20.87 -26.26 17.40
C LEU A 9 19.70 -25.73 18.24
N GLY A 10 19.97 -25.32 19.49
CA GLY A 10 18.98 -24.69 20.36
C GLY A 10 18.45 -23.37 19.79
N VAL A 11 19.34 -22.52 19.26
CA VAL A 11 18.94 -21.25 18.62
C VAL A 11 18.08 -21.49 17.38
N LEU A 12 18.44 -22.47 16.54
CA LEU A 12 17.66 -22.84 15.35
C LEU A 12 16.24 -23.34 15.70
N LEU A 13 16.10 -24.13 16.77
CA LEU A 13 14.81 -24.63 17.24
C LEU A 13 13.91 -23.51 17.78
N VAL A 14 14.48 -22.53 18.50
CA VAL A 14 13.72 -21.37 19.01
C VAL A 14 13.24 -20.48 17.86
N VAL A 15 14.08 -20.24 16.85
CA VAL A 15 13.71 -19.46 15.66
C VAL A 15 12.62 -20.16 14.83
N ALA A 16 12.69 -21.49 14.69
CA ALA A 16 11.67 -22.27 13.98
C ALA A 16 10.32 -22.29 14.73
N GLY A 17 10.33 -22.31 16.07
CA GLY A 17 9.12 -22.27 16.88
C GLY A 17 8.34 -20.94 16.78
N CYS A 18 9.04 -19.82 16.62
CA CYS A 18 8.42 -18.51 16.40
C CYS A 18 7.90 -18.31 14.98
N ALA A 19 8.51 -18.95 13.98
CA ALA A 19 8.10 -18.82 12.58
C ALA A 19 6.84 -19.62 12.20
N GLY A 20 6.50 -20.67 12.97
CA GLY A 20 5.44 -21.62 12.62
C GLY A 20 4.02 -21.26 13.07
N LEU A 21 3.80 -20.13 13.74
CA LEU A 21 2.53 -19.84 14.43
C LEU A 21 1.61 -18.81 13.75
N GLU A 22 1.90 -18.33 12.54
CA GLU A 22 0.92 -17.55 11.78
C GLU A 22 -0.05 -18.47 11.04
N ARG A 23 -1.04 -19.00 11.76
CA ARG A 23 -2.19 -19.66 11.13
C ARG A 23 -3.12 -18.60 10.56
N LYS A 24 -2.82 -18.10 9.35
CA LYS A 24 -3.68 -17.14 8.66
C LYS A 24 -5.06 -17.77 8.41
N PRO A 25 -6.16 -17.12 8.81
CA PRO A 25 -7.51 -17.64 8.55
C PRO A 25 -7.78 -17.68 7.04
N ASP A 26 -8.52 -18.69 6.60
CA ASP A 26 -8.99 -18.80 5.22
C ASP A 26 -10.10 -17.77 4.97
N LEU A 27 -9.69 -16.58 4.52
CA LEU A 27 -10.61 -15.47 4.26
C LEU A 27 -11.58 -15.81 3.13
N GLN A 28 -11.19 -16.62 2.15
CA GLN A 28 -12.10 -17.01 1.05
C GLN A 28 -13.27 -17.80 1.61
N ARG A 29 -12.99 -18.79 2.48
CA ARG A 29 -14.03 -19.55 3.16
C ARG A 29 -14.91 -18.66 4.06
N LEU A 30 -14.33 -17.70 4.76
CA LEU A 30 -15.08 -16.82 5.68
C LEU A 30 -16.03 -15.86 4.94
N TYR A 31 -15.63 -15.36 3.77
CA TYR A 31 -16.37 -14.30 3.08
C TYR A 31 -17.23 -14.81 1.90
N VAL A 32 -17.19 -16.09 1.55
CA VAL A 32 -17.93 -16.67 0.41
C VAL A 32 -19.43 -16.35 0.45
N SER A 33 -20.06 -16.40 1.63
CA SER A 33 -21.49 -16.11 1.78
C SER A 33 -21.83 -14.64 1.54
N SER A 34 -20.89 -13.74 1.84
CA SER A 34 -21.06 -12.31 1.61
C SER A 34 -21.02 -12.00 0.12
N GLN A 35 -20.19 -12.68 -0.67
CA GLN A 35 -20.01 -12.39 -2.10
C GLN A 35 -21.31 -12.46 -2.91
N SER A 36 -22.27 -13.29 -2.50
CA SER A 36 -23.58 -13.44 -3.15
C SER A 36 -24.46 -12.18 -3.08
N SER A 37 -24.20 -11.27 -2.14
CA SER A 37 -24.90 -9.99 -2.03
C SER A 37 -24.23 -8.96 -2.95
N VAL A 38 -24.76 -8.78 -4.15
CA VAL A 38 -24.23 -7.80 -5.11
C VAL A 38 -24.75 -6.37 -4.88
N ASP A 39 -25.77 -6.24 -4.03
CA ASP A 39 -26.35 -4.96 -3.60
C ASP A 39 -25.60 -4.44 -2.36
N GLN A 40 -24.33 -4.13 -2.55
CA GLN A 40 -23.49 -3.50 -1.52
C GLN A 40 -23.04 -2.13 -2.01
N PRO A 41 -23.03 -1.10 -1.12
CA PRO A 41 -22.45 0.18 -1.48
C PRO A 41 -20.96 0.02 -1.84
N PRO A 42 -20.45 0.82 -2.78
CA PRO A 42 -19.04 0.81 -3.09
C PRO A 42 -18.18 1.21 -1.88
N VAL A 43 -16.99 0.61 -1.80
CA VAL A 43 -16.00 0.92 -0.75
C VAL A 43 -15.02 1.95 -1.28
N ILE A 44 -14.72 2.98 -0.49
CA ILE A 44 -13.65 3.94 -0.79
C ILE A 44 -12.52 3.70 0.21
N LEU A 45 -11.36 3.30 -0.30
CA LEU A 45 -10.14 3.15 0.49
C LEU A 45 -9.44 4.51 0.58
N ILE A 46 -9.52 5.11 1.76
CA ILE A 46 -8.85 6.37 2.10
C ILE A 46 -7.59 6.00 2.89
N PRO A 47 -6.39 6.22 2.35
CA PRO A 47 -5.17 5.86 3.03
C PRO A 47 -4.75 6.93 4.05
N GLY A 48 -3.81 6.55 4.90
CA GLY A 48 -3.24 7.38 5.95
C GLY A 48 -1.79 7.73 5.64
N ILE A 49 -0.92 7.61 6.65
CA ILE A 49 0.52 7.87 6.48
C ILE A 49 1.11 7.00 5.38
N MET A 50 1.97 7.61 4.54
CA MET A 50 2.57 6.92 3.40
C MET A 50 1.49 6.36 2.46
N GLY A 51 0.36 7.06 2.34
CA GLY A 51 -0.84 6.55 1.69
C GLY A 51 -0.79 6.51 0.17
N SER A 52 -0.06 7.42 -0.46
CA SER A 52 0.05 7.49 -1.91
C SER A 52 1.48 7.66 -2.33
N ARG A 53 1.80 7.14 -3.51
CA ARG A 53 3.09 7.33 -4.15
C ARG A 53 3.09 8.65 -4.91
N LEU A 54 4.24 9.32 -4.92
CA LEU A 54 4.49 10.49 -5.76
C LEU A 54 5.59 10.16 -6.75
N LEU A 55 5.33 10.50 -8.01
CA LEU A 55 6.25 10.31 -9.12
C LEU A 55 6.72 11.67 -9.60
N ASP A 56 7.95 11.73 -10.12
CA ASP A 56 8.44 12.90 -10.82
C ASP A 56 7.64 13.15 -12.10
N ASP A 57 7.17 14.37 -12.30
CA ASP A 57 6.44 14.77 -13.51
C ASP A 57 7.38 15.08 -14.68
N ALA A 58 8.68 15.28 -14.42
CA ALA A 58 9.66 15.72 -15.41
C ALA A 58 10.10 14.66 -16.44
N GLY A 59 9.54 13.45 -16.40
CA GLY A 59 9.59 12.53 -17.56
C GLY A 59 9.93 11.06 -17.24
N ASP A 60 10.73 10.79 -16.22
CA ASP A 60 11.19 9.42 -15.95
C ASP A 60 10.18 8.61 -15.12
N GLY A 61 9.20 9.28 -14.51
CA GLY A 61 8.20 8.65 -13.64
C GLY A 61 8.80 8.09 -12.35
N ASP A 62 10.01 8.53 -11.98
CA ASP A 62 10.73 8.03 -10.81
C ASP A 62 9.96 8.29 -9.52
N GLU A 63 9.85 7.26 -8.68
CA GLU A 63 9.16 7.36 -7.39
C GLU A 63 9.94 8.26 -6.41
N ARG A 64 9.39 9.44 -6.13
CA ARG A 64 9.90 10.39 -5.14
C ARG A 64 9.33 10.11 -3.75
N TRP A 65 8.13 9.58 -3.65
CA TRP A 65 7.55 9.13 -2.40
C TRP A 65 6.80 7.81 -2.64
N VAL A 66 6.94 6.79 -1.81
CA VAL A 66 7.68 6.80 -0.55
C VAL A 66 9.16 6.46 -0.76
N GLY A 67 9.47 5.70 -1.80
CA GLY A 67 10.83 5.27 -2.11
C GLY A 67 11.38 4.23 -1.13
N SER A 68 12.71 4.11 -1.05
CA SER A 68 13.36 3.09 -0.21
C SER A 68 13.35 3.45 1.28
N LEU A 69 13.42 2.46 2.18
CA LEU A 69 13.55 2.72 3.62
C LEU A 69 14.74 3.62 3.96
N PHE A 70 15.87 3.47 3.25
CA PHE A 70 17.03 4.33 3.48
C PHE A 70 16.68 5.80 3.22
N LYS A 71 15.95 6.09 2.14
CA LYS A 71 15.42 7.43 1.88
C LYS A 71 14.48 7.88 2.99
N THR A 72 13.54 7.03 3.40
CA THR A 72 12.56 7.33 4.46
C THR A 72 13.20 7.55 5.85
N PHE A 73 14.37 6.99 6.12
CA PHE A 73 15.04 7.21 7.42
C PHE A 73 16.11 8.29 7.40
N PHE A 74 16.77 8.50 6.27
CA PHE A 74 17.98 9.33 6.20
C PHE A 74 17.92 10.50 5.21
N SER A 75 16.82 10.67 4.46
CA SER A 75 16.66 11.83 3.56
C SER A 75 16.33 13.11 4.32
N ASN A 76 16.68 14.25 3.71
CA ASN A 76 16.25 15.58 4.14
C ASN A 76 14.94 16.03 3.47
N TYR A 77 14.37 15.19 2.58
CA TYR A 77 13.09 15.39 1.90
C TYR A 77 12.98 16.68 1.07
N ARG A 78 14.10 17.30 0.68
CA ARG A 78 14.06 18.51 -0.16
C ARG A 78 13.49 18.26 -1.55
N ASP A 79 13.61 17.02 -2.05
CA ASP A 79 13.07 16.58 -3.33
C ASP A 79 11.54 16.41 -3.33
N LEU A 80 10.91 16.52 -2.17
CA LEU A 80 9.46 16.48 -1.99
C LEU A 80 8.82 17.88 -1.90
N ALA A 81 9.64 18.92 -1.79
CA ALA A 81 9.18 20.29 -1.75
C ALA A 81 8.80 20.74 -3.16
N LEU A 82 7.61 21.34 -3.30
CA LEU A 82 7.20 21.95 -4.56
C LEU A 82 8.02 23.24 -4.79
N PRO A 83 8.62 23.43 -5.97
CA PRO A 83 9.23 24.69 -6.32
C PRO A 83 8.19 25.81 -6.30
N ILE A 84 8.59 27.00 -5.84
CA ILE A 84 7.73 28.19 -5.85
C ILE A 84 8.13 29.06 -7.02
N ASP A 85 7.16 29.40 -7.86
CA ASP A 85 7.33 30.38 -8.92
C ASP A 85 7.54 31.78 -8.30
N ALA A 86 8.64 32.44 -8.66
CA ALA A 86 9.07 33.67 -8.00
C ALA A 86 8.18 34.88 -8.30
N ASP A 87 7.47 34.86 -9.43
CA ASP A 87 6.65 35.99 -9.88
C ASP A 87 5.21 35.88 -9.33
N THR A 88 4.66 34.66 -9.31
CA THR A 88 3.30 34.37 -8.86
C THR A 88 3.23 33.98 -7.39
N LEU A 89 4.35 33.57 -6.78
CA LEU A 89 4.46 33.01 -5.44
C LEU A 89 3.59 31.75 -5.24
N MET A 90 3.24 31.08 -6.33
CA MET A 90 2.47 29.84 -6.32
C MET A 90 3.41 28.63 -6.46
N PRO A 91 3.07 27.50 -5.83
CA PRO A 91 3.80 26.25 -6.08
C PRO A 91 3.61 25.82 -7.53
N THR A 92 4.70 25.42 -8.18
CA THR A 92 4.69 24.77 -9.48
C THR A 92 4.70 23.26 -9.26
N PRO A 93 3.62 22.53 -9.59
CA PRO A 93 3.60 21.09 -9.47
C PRO A 93 4.69 20.48 -10.34
N ASN A 94 5.57 19.69 -9.74
CA ASN A 94 6.58 18.87 -10.42
C ASN A 94 6.48 17.40 -9.99
N LEU A 95 5.36 17.04 -9.35
CA LEU A 95 5.07 15.72 -8.82
C LEU A 95 3.65 15.33 -9.23
N THR A 96 3.45 14.04 -9.51
CA THR A 96 2.14 13.46 -9.80
C THR A 96 1.84 12.27 -8.91
N LEU A 97 0.55 11.93 -8.75
CA LEU A 97 0.13 10.77 -7.96
C LEU A 97 0.40 9.46 -8.72
N GLY A 98 1.19 8.58 -8.12
CA GLY A 98 1.45 7.21 -8.58
C GLY A 98 0.43 6.18 -8.09
N GLY A 99 -0.65 6.61 -7.43
CA GLY A 99 -1.65 5.74 -6.80
C GLY A 99 -1.31 5.36 -5.36
N LEU A 100 -2.01 4.36 -4.83
CA LEU A 100 -1.82 3.89 -3.47
C LEU A 100 -0.43 3.27 -3.26
N THR A 101 0.17 3.46 -2.09
CA THR A 101 1.39 2.75 -1.71
C THR A 101 1.06 1.26 -1.48
N ASP A 102 1.74 0.36 -2.16
CA ASP A 102 1.52 -1.08 -2.04
C ASP A 102 2.42 -1.69 -0.96
N GLU A 103 3.68 -1.93 -1.31
CA GLU A 103 4.70 -2.54 -0.46
C GLU A 103 5.97 -1.69 -0.50
N VAL A 104 6.48 -1.32 0.67
CA VAL A 104 7.75 -0.59 0.77
C VAL A 104 8.73 -1.47 1.53
N SER A 105 9.76 -1.94 0.81
CA SER A 105 10.89 -2.72 1.36
C SER A 105 10.47 -3.92 2.22
N GLY A 106 9.61 -4.80 1.69
CA GLY A 106 9.18 -6.01 2.40
C GLY A 106 8.01 -5.79 3.36
N ARG A 107 7.54 -4.56 3.55
CA ARG A 107 6.40 -4.24 4.41
C ARG A 107 5.19 -3.87 3.57
N ASP A 108 4.13 -4.63 3.75
CA ASP A 108 2.82 -4.36 3.17
C ASP A 108 2.17 -3.16 3.87
N TYR A 109 1.84 -2.13 3.09
CA TYR A 109 1.10 -0.95 3.58
C TYR A 109 -0.38 -1.09 3.27
N TYR A 110 -0.72 -1.23 1.98
CA TYR A 110 -2.11 -1.36 1.54
C TYR A 110 -2.33 -2.50 0.54
N ALA A 111 -1.28 -3.19 0.10
CA ALA A 111 -1.38 -4.29 -0.86
C ALA A 111 -2.29 -5.42 -0.35
N SER A 112 -2.21 -5.78 0.94
CA SER A 112 -3.06 -6.81 1.52
C SER A 112 -4.53 -6.40 1.57
N ILE A 113 -4.85 -5.14 1.84
CA ILE A 113 -6.24 -4.66 1.88
C ILE A 113 -6.87 -4.77 0.48
N THR A 114 -6.20 -4.22 -0.54
CA THR A 114 -6.71 -4.26 -1.92
C THR A 114 -6.79 -5.69 -2.45
N ARG A 115 -5.85 -6.55 -2.08
CA ARG A 115 -5.87 -7.98 -2.39
C ARG A 115 -7.05 -8.69 -1.73
N ILE A 116 -7.29 -8.47 -0.43
CA ILE A 116 -8.42 -9.08 0.29
C ILE A 116 -9.75 -8.62 -0.29
N LEU A 117 -9.92 -7.33 -0.58
CA LEU A 117 -11.12 -6.80 -1.22
C LEU A 117 -11.40 -7.51 -2.55
N ARG A 118 -10.36 -7.73 -3.36
CA ARG A 118 -10.48 -8.36 -4.66
C ARG A 118 -10.74 -9.87 -4.59
N GLU A 119 -9.91 -10.58 -3.82
CA GLU A 119 -9.87 -12.04 -3.80
C GLU A 119 -10.93 -12.65 -2.88
N ALA A 120 -11.05 -12.14 -1.65
CA ALA A 120 -11.97 -12.67 -0.66
C ALA A 120 -13.30 -11.89 -0.63
N GLY A 121 -13.27 -10.59 -0.89
CA GLY A 121 -14.45 -9.72 -0.88
C GLY A 121 -15.24 -9.68 -2.20
N GLY A 122 -14.65 -10.17 -3.30
CA GLY A 122 -15.26 -10.15 -4.64
C GLY A 122 -15.40 -8.75 -5.24
N TYR A 123 -14.65 -7.76 -4.76
CA TYR A 123 -14.72 -6.39 -5.25
C TYR A 123 -13.87 -6.20 -6.51
N ARG A 124 -14.40 -5.43 -7.47
CA ARG A 124 -13.68 -4.93 -8.64
C ARG A 124 -13.11 -3.56 -8.34
N ARG A 125 -11.91 -3.27 -8.84
CA ARG A 125 -11.33 -1.93 -8.73
C ARG A 125 -12.09 -0.99 -9.66
N GLY A 126 -12.71 0.04 -9.10
CA GLY A 126 -13.35 1.12 -9.84
C GLY A 126 -12.36 2.24 -10.17
N GLN A 127 -12.73 3.08 -11.13
CA GLN A 127 -11.99 4.29 -11.45
C GLN A 127 -12.65 5.49 -10.78
N PRO A 128 -11.93 6.27 -9.93
CA PRO A 128 -12.50 7.47 -9.32
C PRO A 128 -13.15 8.40 -10.36
N GLY A 129 -14.34 8.91 -10.04
CA GLY A 129 -15.16 9.70 -10.96
C GLY A 129 -16.09 8.88 -11.86
N VAL A 130 -15.92 7.55 -11.92
CA VAL A 130 -16.79 6.64 -12.67
C VAL A 130 -17.73 5.93 -11.69
N ALA A 131 -19.04 6.04 -11.93
CA ALA A 131 -20.07 5.40 -11.11
C ALA A 131 -19.96 3.87 -11.13
N ALA A 132 -20.30 3.25 -10.01
CA ALA A 132 -20.32 1.79 -9.89
C ALA A 132 -21.50 1.20 -10.67
N GLU A 133 -21.23 0.16 -11.46
CA GLU A 133 -22.27 -0.57 -12.16
C GLU A 133 -23.11 -1.41 -11.18
N PRO A 134 -24.43 -1.49 -11.37
CA PRO A 134 -25.27 -2.42 -10.62
C PRO A 134 -24.82 -3.87 -10.76
N GLY A 135 -25.14 -4.69 -9.76
CA GLY A 135 -24.87 -6.13 -9.79
C GLY A 135 -23.41 -6.52 -9.53
N HIS A 136 -22.56 -5.56 -9.17
CA HIS A 136 -21.17 -5.82 -8.86
C HIS A 136 -20.68 -4.99 -7.68
N ARG A 137 -19.69 -5.53 -6.97
CA ARG A 137 -19.03 -4.87 -5.85
C ARG A 137 -17.86 -4.05 -6.36
N TYR A 138 -17.75 -2.80 -5.93
CA TYR A 138 -16.64 -1.93 -6.33
C TYR A 138 -15.88 -1.40 -5.13
N TYR A 139 -14.56 -1.37 -5.24
CA TYR A 139 -13.72 -0.56 -4.37
C TYR A 139 -12.98 0.50 -5.19
N TYR A 140 -12.81 1.67 -4.62
CA TYR A 140 -12.10 2.80 -5.21
C TYR A 140 -10.94 3.17 -4.30
N GLU A 141 -9.82 3.56 -4.89
CA GLU A 141 -8.67 4.08 -4.15
C GLU A 141 -8.68 5.59 -4.21
N PHE A 142 -8.68 6.22 -3.04
CA PHE A 142 -8.51 7.67 -2.93
C PHE A 142 -7.02 7.97 -2.73
N ALA A 143 -6.26 7.88 -3.82
CA ALA A 143 -4.87 8.33 -3.81
C ALA A 143 -4.84 9.86 -3.67
N TYR A 144 -4.22 10.34 -2.60
CA TYR A 144 -4.23 11.75 -2.22
C TYR A 144 -2.90 12.14 -1.61
N ASP A 145 -2.45 13.34 -1.95
CA ASP A 145 -1.38 14.03 -1.27
C ASP A 145 -1.78 15.50 -1.11
N TRP A 146 -1.61 16.04 0.09
CA TRP A 146 -2.05 17.39 0.43
C TRP A 146 -1.25 18.50 -0.27
N ARG A 147 -0.11 18.15 -0.89
CA ARG A 147 0.69 19.09 -1.68
C ARG A 147 0.12 19.30 -3.09
N LEU A 148 -0.69 18.36 -3.58
CA LEU A 148 -1.22 18.34 -4.96
C LEU A 148 -2.67 18.79 -5.04
#